data_AF-F3YCL4-F1
#
_entry.id   AF-F3YCL4-F1
#
_cell.length_a   1.000
_cell.length_b   1.000
_cell.length_c   1.000
_cell.angle_alpha   90.00
_cell.angle_beta   90.00
_cell.angle_gamma   90.00
#
_symmetry.space_group_name_H-M   'P 1'
#
loop_
_entity.id
_entity.type
_entity.pdbx_description
1 polymer ?
#
loop_
_entity_poly.entity_id
_entity_poly.type
_entity_poly.pdbx_seq_one_letter_code
_entity_poly.pdbx_strand_id
1 'polypeptide(L)'
;MAGKNLSHINTNIPESKGFKQLIDAPKKKKVQIEGENNFGNNALIKPTSFKKYNGEKTLQAANKKRGRPVIISDKRYKVIVPKKISPALESKLNVLQDYIVELQGVSGRISFDKLVDTLAESYIGNRLSMSKEELARQEIKQKFEELK
;
A
#
# COMPACT_ATOMS: atom_id res chain seq x y z
N MET A 1 46.19 -13.85 93.43
CA MET A 1 44.80 -13.42 93.76
C MET A 1 44.36 -12.43 92.70
N ALA A 2 43.54 -12.84 91.74
CA ALA A 2 42.08 -12.94 91.83
C ALA A 2 41.41 -11.56 91.87
N GLY A 3 40.66 -11.24 90.81
CA GLY A 3 39.79 -10.08 90.77
C GLY A 3 39.34 -9.72 89.35
N LYS A 4 38.59 -10.61 88.70
CA LYS A 4 37.77 -10.24 87.54
C LYS A 4 36.69 -9.26 88.01
N ASN A 5 36.45 -8.18 87.27
CA ASN A 5 35.16 -7.52 87.28
C ASN A 5 34.73 -7.22 85.84
N LEU A 6 33.71 -7.97 85.43
CA LEU A 6 32.87 -7.72 84.28
C LEU A 6 31.84 -6.67 84.65
N SER A 7 31.45 -5.90 83.63
CA SER A 7 30.16 -5.20 83.43
C SER A 7 30.30 -3.69 83.28
N HIS A 8 30.10 -3.23 82.05
CA HIS A 8 28.91 -2.46 81.64
C HIS A 8 29.05 -2.09 80.16
N ILE A 9 28.40 -2.87 79.30
CA ILE A 9 28.21 -2.55 77.89
C ILE A 9 27.07 -1.54 77.84
N ASN A 10 27.39 -0.29 77.46
CA ASN A 10 26.38 0.69 77.05
C ASN A 10 26.29 0.69 75.53
N THR A 11 25.35 -0.09 75.01
CA THR A 11 24.87 -0.08 73.63
C THR A 11 23.79 0.99 73.49
N ASN A 12 24.06 2.09 72.80
CA ASN A 12 23.09 2.95 72.11
C ASN A 12 23.76 4.26 71.64
N ILE A 13 23.99 4.53 70.34
CA ILE A 13 23.07 5.16 69.35
C ILE A 13 24.00 5.86 68.32
N PRO A 14 23.61 6.19 67.07
CA PRO A 14 22.80 5.50 66.07
C PRO A 14 23.64 5.24 64.79
N GLU A 15 23.12 4.39 63.90
CA GLU A 15 23.64 4.34 62.53
C GLU A 15 23.48 5.71 61.84
N SER A 16 24.57 6.22 61.28
CA SER A 16 24.56 7.37 60.36
C SER A 16 23.69 7.01 59.16
N LYS A 17 22.44 7.47 59.15
CA LYS A 17 21.57 7.37 57.99
C LYS A 17 22.22 8.14 56.84
N GLY A 18 22.73 7.41 55.85
CA GLY A 18 23.25 8.00 54.62
C GLY A 18 22.23 8.93 53.98
N PHE A 19 22.72 10.03 53.39
CA PHE A 19 21.91 11.05 52.74
C PHE A 19 20.96 10.41 51.71
N LYS A 20 19.65 10.59 51.91
CA LYS A 20 18.63 10.17 50.93
C LYS A 20 18.41 11.30 49.93
N GLN A 21 18.79 11.06 48.68
CA GLN A 21 18.53 11.98 47.58
C GLN A 21 17.01 12.10 47.39
N LEU A 22 16.48 13.31 47.55
CA LEU A 22 15.03 13.60 47.46
C LEU A 22 14.48 13.65 46.03
N ILE A 23 15.36 13.59 45.04
CA ILE A 23 15.02 13.65 43.61
C ILE A 23 15.68 12.51 42.86
N ASP A 24 14.92 11.86 41.99
CA ASP A 24 15.42 10.78 41.15
C ASP A 24 16.47 11.29 40.16
N ALA A 25 17.61 10.59 40.06
CA ALA A 25 18.60 10.88 39.02
C ALA A 25 18.01 10.65 37.63
N PRO A 26 18.30 11.51 36.63
CA PRO A 26 17.73 11.38 35.30
C PRO A 26 18.17 10.05 34.65
N LYS A 27 17.20 9.26 34.20
CA LYS A 27 17.46 7.98 33.51
C LYS A 27 18.24 8.26 32.22
N LYS A 28 19.50 7.81 32.13
CA LYS A 28 20.29 7.85 30.88
C LYS A 28 19.65 6.90 29.87
N LYS A 29 18.86 7.45 28.93
CA LYS A 29 18.35 6.70 27.79
C LYS A 29 19.45 6.59 26.75
N LYS A 30 19.93 5.37 26.47
CA LYS A 30 20.71 5.12 25.25
C LYS A 30 19.76 5.21 24.06
N VAL A 31 19.86 6.28 23.30
CA VAL A 31 19.11 6.45 22.06
C VAL A 31 19.89 5.75 20.96
N GLN A 32 19.36 4.66 20.43
CA GLN A 32 19.85 4.03 19.21
C GLN A 32 19.16 4.73 18.04
N ILE A 33 19.92 5.53 17.29
CA ILE A 33 19.44 6.21 16.08
C ILE A 33 19.83 5.33 14.90
N GLU A 34 18.98 4.39 14.53
CA GLU A 34 19.13 3.62 13.30
C GLU A 34 18.41 4.36 12.16
N GLY A 35 19.16 5.25 11.51
CA GLY A 35 18.79 5.84 10.23
C GLY A 35 19.75 5.39 9.14
N GLU A 36 19.40 5.64 7.88
CA GLU A 36 20.25 5.30 6.70
C GLU A 36 21.64 5.97 6.74
N ASN A 37 21.84 6.95 7.64
CA ASN A 37 23.13 7.55 7.97
C ASN A 37 23.44 7.36 9.45
N ASN A 38 24.18 6.30 9.78
CA ASN A 38 24.77 6.13 11.11
C ASN A 38 25.84 7.20 11.35
N PHE A 39 25.57 8.18 12.21
CA PHE A 39 26.55 9.17 12.68
C PHE A 39 27.43 8.62 13.82
N GLY A 40 27.72 7.31 13.81
CA GLY A 40 28.77 6.75 14.64
C GLY A 40 30.12 7.32 14.21
N ASN A 41 31.06 7.46 15.14
CA ASN A 41 32.38 8.11 15.03
C ASN A 41 33.36 7.55 13.98
N ASN A 42 32.89 7.10 12.81
CA ASN A 42 33.69 6.68 11.66
C ASN A 42 33.62 7.71 10.52
N ALA A 43 33.69 9.00 10.86
CA ALA A 43 33.62 10.10 9.90
C ALA A 43 34.90 10.32 9.05
N LEU A 44 35.75 9.29 8.84
CA LEU A 44 37.03 9.46 8.14
C LEU A 44 37.39 8.37 7.13
N ILE A 45 36.41 7.75 6.45
CA ILE A 45 36.69 7.00 5.20
C ILE A 45 35.61 7.36 4.17
N LYS A 46 35.99 8.18 3.18
CA LYS A 46 35.18 8.43 1.98
C LYS A 46 35.61 7.44 0.89
N PRO A 47 34.78 6.49 0.46
CA PRO A 47 34.77 6.05 -0.92
C PRO A 47 33.69 6.87 -1.65
N THR A 48 34.16 7.81 -2.46
CA THR A 48 33.34 8.51 -3.43
C THR A 48 32.78 7.55 -4.46
N SER A 49 31.52 7.78 -4.80
CA SER A 49 30.82 7.36 -6.03
C SER A 49 30.53 5.86 -6.21
N PHE A 50 29.39 5.43 -5.66
CA PHE A 50 28.53 4.44 -6.33
C PHE A 50 27.17 5.08 -6.63
N LYS A 51 26.82 5.05 -7.91
CA LYS A 51 25.61 5.64 -8.50
C LYS A 51 24.34 5.08 -7.85
N LYS A 52 23.43 5.97 -7.46
CA LYS A 52 22.08 5.60 -7.02
C LYS A 52 21.26 5.12 -8.22
N TYR A 53 20.83 3.87 -8.20
CA TYR A 53 19.70 3.41 -8.99
C TYR A 53 18.43 4.06 -8.45
N ASN A 54 17.80 4.94 -9.24
CA ASN A 54 16.45 5.43 -8.97
C ASN A 54 15.45 4.31 -9.25
N GLY A 55 15.25 3.43 -8.27
CA GLY A 55 14.07 2.59 -8.19
C GLY A 55 13.05 3.29 -7.30
N GLU A 56 11.99 3.84 -7.87
CA GLU A 56 10.83 4.37 -7.14
C GLU A 56 10.28 3.29 -6.20
N LYS A 57 10.65 3.38 -4.92
CA LYS A 57 9.97 2.64 -3.86
C LYS A 57 8.75 3.45 -3.47
N THR A 58 7.58 3.07 -3.99
CA THR A 58 6.29 3.52 -3.46
C THR A 58 6.20 3.13 -1.98
N LEU A 59 6.46 4.10 -1.10
CA LEU A 59 6.29 3.98 0.34
C LEU A 59 4.79 4.00 0.67
N GLN A 60 4.13 2.84 0.54
CA GLN A 60 2.84 2.65 1.19
C GLN A 60 3.09 2.37 2.68
N ALA A 61 3.07 3.43 3.47
CA ALA A 61 3.03 3.38 4.92
C ALA A 61 1.66 2.89 5.39
N ALA A 62 1.40 1.59 5.27
CA ALA A 62 0.28 0.94 5.94
C ALA A 62 0.80 0.27 7.22
N ASN A 63 0.17 0.55 8.35
CA ASN A 63 0.44 -0.04 9.67
C ASN A 63 0.53 -1.59 9.57
N LYS A 64 1.75 -2.12 9.39
CA LYS A 64 1.97 -3.57 9.31
C LYS A 64 1.83 -4.13 10.71
N LYS A 65 0.70 -4.81 10.98
CA LYS A 65 0.54 -5.63 12.18
C LYS A 65 1.70 -6.62 12.25
N ARG A 66 2.50 -6.53 13.32
CA ARG A 66 3.65 -7.41 13.55
C ARG A 66 3.16 -8.87 13.64
N GLY A 67 3.87 -9.81 13.01
CA GLY A 67 3.59 -11.24 13.10
C GLY A 67 2.68 -11.86 12.02
N ARG A 68 2.11 -11.07 11.10
CA ARG A 68 1.40 -11.64 9.93
C ARG A 68 2.41 -11.95 8.80
N PRO A 69 2.35 -13.15 8.17
CA PRO A 69 3.15 -13.45 6.99
C PRO A 69 2.91 -12.40 5.90
N VAL A 70 3.99 -11.83 5.35
CA VAL A 70 3.91 -10.94 4.20
C VAL A 70 3.73 -11.81 2.96
N ILE A 71 2.56 -11.73 2.32
CA ILE A 71 2.35 -12.34 1.01
C ILE A 71 3.17 -11.52 0.00
N ILE A 72 4.32 -12.04 -0.40
CA ILE A 72 5.16 -11.45 -1.43
C ILE A 72 4.59 -11.92 -2.77
N SER A 73 3.76 -11.10 -3.42
CA SER A 73 3.33 -11.40 -4.80
C SER A 73 4.50 -11.11 -5.74
N ASP A 74 5.06 -12.12 -6.37
CA ASP A 74 6.05 -11.93 -7.44
C ASP A 74 5.37 -11.29 -8.66
N LYS A 75 5.94 -10.20 -9.18
CA LYS A 75 5.44 -9.52 -10.38
C LYS A 75 5.42 -10.45 -11.60
N ARG A 76 6.29 -11.46 -11.64
CA ARG A 76 6.40 -12.43 -12.74
C ARG A 76 5.22 -13.41 -12.80
N TYR A 77 4.57 -13.66 -11.67
CA TYR A 77 3.42 -14.58 -11.58
C TYR A 77 2.07 -13.87 -11.62
N LYS A 78 2.04 -12.56 -11.93
CA LYS A 78 0.77 -11.87 -12.17
C LYS A 78 0.21 -12.32 -13.51
N VAL A 79 -0.89 -13.07 -13.49
CA VAL A 79 -1.64 -13.42 -14.69
C VAL A 79 -2.17 -12.12 -15.32
N ILE A 80 -1.66 -11.78 -16.50
CA ILE A 80 -2.16 -10.67 -17.31
C ILE A 80 -3.04 -11.29 -18.39
N VAL A 81 -4.35 -11.04 -18.31
CA VAL A 81 -5.27 -11.43 -19.37
C VAL A 81 -5.00 -10.51 -20.57
N PRO A 82 -4.79 -11.06 -21.79
CA PRO A 82 -4.54 -10.22 -22.95
C PRO A 82 -5.72 -9.30 -23.23
N LYS A 83 -5.43 -8.03 -23.50
CA LYS A 83 -6.45 -7.07 -23.91
C LYS A 83 -6.98 -7.45 -25.29
N LYS A 84 -8.30 -7.52 -25.44
CA LYS A 84 -8.99 -7.82 -26.72
C LYS A 84 -9.04 -6.62 -27.67
N ILE A 85 -8.68 -5.43 -27.21
CA ILE A 85 -8.76 -4.18 -27.96
C ILE A 85 -7.38 -3.52 -28.03
N SER A 86 -7.11 -2.82 -29.13
CA SER A 86 -5.87 -2.07 -29.28
C SER A 86 -5.85 -0.84 -28.35
N PRO A 87 -4.67 -0.40 -27.89
CA PRO A 87 -4.55 0.78 -27.01
C PRO A 87 -5.13 2.05 -27.65
N ALA A 88 -4.99 2.18 -28.98
CA ALA A 88 -5.54 3.31 -29.72
C ALA A 88 -7.08 3.33 -29.70
N LEU A 89 -7.73 2.16 -29.74
CA LEU A 89 -9.19 2.05 -29.62
C LEU A 89 -9.64 2.36 -28.19
N GLU A 90 -8.93 1.83 -27.19
CA GLU A 90 -9.21 2.08 -25.76
C GLU A 90 -9.18 3.57 -25.43
N SER A 91 -8.18 4.30 -25.94
CA SER A 91 -8.11 5.76 -25.76
C SER A 91 -9.33 6.48 -26.36
N LYS A 92 -9.79 6.07 -27.55
CA LYS A 92 -10.99 6.66 -28.18
C LYS A 92 -12.25 6.38 -27.35
N LEU A 93 -12.39 5.17 -26.82
CA LEU A 93 -13.54 4.78 -26.02
C LEU A 93 -13.55 5.49 -24.65
N ASN A 94 -12.39 5.71 -24.05
CA ASN A 94 -12.28 6.48 -22.80
C ASN A 94 -12.71 7.93 -22.98
N VAL A 95 -12.29 8.57 -24.08
CA VAL A 95 -12.74 9.94 -24.40
C VAL A 95 -14.26 9.99 -24.54
N LEU A 96 -14.87 8.97 -25.16
CA LEU A 96 -16.32 8.84 -25.31
C LEU A 96 -17.07 8.73 -23.96
N GLN A 97 -16.48 8.12 -22.93
CA GLN A 97 -17.13 7.97 -21.62
C GLN A 97 -17.50 9.33 -21.00
N ASP A 98 -16.68 10.36 -21.23
CA ASP A 98 -16.90 11.70 -20.69
C ASP A 98 -18.08 12.43 -21.36
N TYR A 99 -18.42 12.06 -22.59
CA TYR A 99 -19.50 12.71 -23.37
C TYR A 99 -20.86 12.01 -23.22
N ILE A 100 -20.89 10.80 -22.68
CA ILE A 100 -22.13 10.04 -22.52
C ILE A 100 -22.79 10.46 -21.20
N VAL A 101 -23.39 11.64 -21.21
CA VAL A 101 -24.14 12.19 -20.07
C VAL A 101 -25.48 11.46 -19.89
N GLU A 102 -26.10 11.03 -20.99
CA GLU A 102 -27.42 10.38 -20.97
C GLU A 102 -27.43 9.02 -20.27
N LEU A 103 -26.35 8.23 -20.39
CA LEU A 103 -26.24 6.93 -19.71
C LEU A 103 -25.75 7.05 -18.26
N GLN A 104 -25.13 8.17 -17.86
CA GLN A 104 -24.76 8.43 -16.46
C GLN A 104 -26.01 8.63 -15.60
N GLY A 105 -27.08 9.22 -16.15
CA GLY A 105 -28.33 9.48 -15.44
C GLY A 105 -29.08 8.23 -14.96
N VAL A 106 -28.89 7.08 -15.62
CA VAL A 106 -29.66 5.84 -15.34
C VAL A 106 -28.94 4.89 -14.38
N SER A 107 -27.60 4.95 -14.30
CA SER A 107 -26.82 3.97 -13.51
C SER A 107 -25.65 4.57 -12.73
N GLY A 108 -25.32 5.86 -12.88
CA GLY A 108 -24.17 6.55 -12.27
C GLY A 108 -22.79 6.03 -12.72
N ARG A 109 -22.71 4.79 -13.20
CA ARG A 109 -21.53 4.11 -13.74
C ARG A 109 -21.94 3.42 -15.03
N ILE A 110 -21.45 3.92 -16.15
CA ILE A 110 -21.63 3.29 -17.46
C ILE A 110 -20.58 2.18 -17.56
N SER A 111 -21.02 0.93 -17.74
CA SER A 111 -20.11 -0.15 -18.06
C SER A 111 -19.65 -0.03 -19.50
N PHE A 112 -18.41 -0.43 -19.76
CA PHE A 112 -17.84 -0.48 -21.10
C PHE A 112 -18.76 -1.20 -22.10
N ASP A 113 -19.39 -2.30 -21.66
CA ASP A 113 -20.29 -3.10 -22.50
C ASP A 113 -21.49 -2.28 -22.97
N LYS A 114 -22.15 -1.52 -22.08
CA LYS A 114 -23.28 -0.67 -22.47
C LYS A 114 -22.89 0.41 -23.48
N LEU A 115 -21.68 0.94 -23.37
CA LEU A 115 -21.15 1.92 -24.32
C LEU A 115 -20.96 1.29 -25.71
N VAL A 116 -20.38 0.09 -25.76
CA VAL A 116 -20.20 -0.66 -27.01
C VAL A 116 -21.55 -1.03 -27.64
N ASP A 117 -22.50 -1.51 -26.84
CA ASP A 117 -23.84 -1.87 -27.30
C ASP A 117 -24.57 -0.64 -27.90
N THR A 118 -24.48 0.51 -27.24
CA THR A 118 -25.10 1.75 -27.72
C THR A 118 -24.47 2.23 -29.02
N LEU A 119 -23.14 2.13 -29.15
CA LEU A 119 -22.44 2.47 -30.39
C LEU A 119 -22.81 1.50 -31.52
N ALA A 120 -22.93 0.22 -31.22
CA ALA A 120 -23.33 -0.79 -32.19
C ALA A 120 -24.76 -0.53 -32.69
N GLU A 121 -25.71 -0.27 -31.79
CA GLU A 121 -27.10 0.03 -32.15
C GLU A 121 -27.20 1.31 -32.98
N SER A 122 -26.45 2.36 -32.60
CA SER A 122 -26.39 3.62 -33.36
C SER A 122 -25.81 3.41 -34.76
N TYR A 123 -24.76 2.59 -34.89
CA TYR A 123 -24.18 2.27 -36.19
C TYR A 123 -25.16 1.50 -37.07
N ILE A 124 -25.86 0.51 -36.50
CA ILE A 124 -26.83 -0.29 -37.22
C ILE A 124 -27.99 0.58 -37.72
N GLY A 125 -28.56 1.44 -36.86
CA GLY A 125 -29.70 2.28 -37.22
C GLY A 125 -29.38 3.47 -38.13
N ASN A 126 -28.18 4.06 -38.03
CA ASN A 126 -27.86 5.31 -38.72
C ASN A 126 -26.92 5.17 -39.92
N ARG A 127 -26.10 4.10 -39.99
CA ARG A 127 -25.06 3.95 -41.03
C ARG A 127 -25.31 2.81 -42.00
N LEU A 128 -26.11 1.81 -41.63
CA LEU A 128 -26.46 0.72 -42.54
C LEU A 128 -27.68 1.10 -43.39
N SER A 129 -27.72 0.59 -44.62
CA SER A 129 -28.94 0.60 -45.43
C SER A 129 -29.95 -0.40 -44.86
N MET A 130 -31.26 -0.12 -44.97
CA MET A 130 -32.33 -0.99 -44.44
C MET A 130 -32.12 -2.49 -44.69
N SER A 131 -31.74 -2.88 -45.91
CA SER A 131 -31.49 -4.30 -46.25
C SER A 131 -30.32 -4.94 -45.47
N LYS A 132 -29.30 -4.15 -45.13
CA LYS A 132 -28.15 -4.61 -44.34
C LYS A 132 -28.45 -4.63 -42.85
N GLU A 133 -29.28 -3.70 -42.38
CA GLU A 133 -29.78 -3.70 -41.00
C GLU A 133 -30.63 -4.95 -40.72
N GLU A 134 -31.60 -5.26 -41.60
CA GLU A 134 -32.45 -6.44 -41.44
C GLU A 134 -31.63 -7.73 -41.41
N LEU A 135 -30.67 -7.87 -42.32
CA LEU A 135 -29.76 -9.02 -42.37
C LEU A 135 -28.92 -9.11 -41.09
N ALA A 136 -28.31 -8.00 -40.64
CA ALA A 136 -27.52 -8.00 -39.41
C ALA A 136 -28.36 -8.42 -38.19
N ARG A 137 -29.61 -7.94 -38.10
CA ARG A 137 -30.53 -8.30 -37.01
C ARG A 137 -30.96 -9.77 -37.08
N GLN A 138 -31.15 -10.32 -38.27
CA GLN A 138 -31.44 -11.75 -38.45
C GLN A 138 -30.26 -12.61 -38.01
N GLU A 139 -29.04 -12.28 -38.43
CA GLU A 139 -27.82 -12.99 -38.01
C GLU A 139 -27.62 -12.95 -36.50
N ILE A 140 -27.82 -11.78 -35.87
CA ILE A 140 -27.73 -11.63 -34.42
C ILE A 140 -28.74 -12.56 -33.73
N LYS A 141 -30.01 -12.56 -34.18
CA LYS A 141 -31.05 -13.43 -33.60
C LYS A 141 -30.70 -14.91 -33.75
N GLN A 142 -30.26 -15.33 -34.94
CA GLN A 142 -29.90 -16.71 -35.22
C GLN A 142 -28.75 -17.19 -34.33
N LYS A 143 -27.70 -16.38 -34.16
CA LYS A 143 -26.59 -16.71 -33.26
C LYS A 143 -26.99 -16.76 -31.79
N PHE A 144 -27.95 -15.93 -31.36
CA PHE A 144 -28.50 -16.00 -30.00
C PHE A 144 -29.31 -17.27 -29.77
N GLU A 145 -30.00 -17.78 -30.79
CA GLU A 145 -30.71 -19.06 -30.72
C GLU A 145 -29.74 -20.25 -30.69
N GLU A 146 -28.62 -20.19 -31.42
CA GLU A 146 -27.56 -21.22 -31.37
C GLU A 146 -26.82 -21.30 -30.02
N LEU A 147 -26.84 -20.21 -29.24
CA LEU A 147 -26.22 -20.14 -27.92
C LEU A 147 -27.12 -20.64 -26.79
N LYS A 148 -28.41 -20.90 -27.06
CA LYS A 148 -29.38 -21.47 -26.10
C LYS A 148 -29.33 -22.99 -26.08
#